data_AF-A0AAQ4D2A0-F1
#
_entry.id   AF-A0AAQ4D2A0-F1
#
_cell.length_a   1.000
_cell.length_b   1.000
_cell.length_c   1.000
_cell.angle_alpha   90.00
_cell.angle_beta   90.00
_cell.angle_gamma   90.00
#
_symmetry.space_group_name_H-M   'P 1'
#
loop_
_entity.id
_entity.type
_entity.pdbx_description
1 polymer ?
#
loop_
_entity_poly.entity_id
_entity_poly.type
_entity_poly.pdbx_seq_one_letter_code
_entity_poly.pdbx_strand_id
1 'polypeptide(L)'
;MDVLSSIRTVKMNAWERTHLEGIKRIRERELRDVFAMNMLNSFQDAFSGASGAMMTTTIRRISELCTADEDCDNSGGEKLARRGELILEKCTFVRTMTDELCKPCLEGVDLHVQPGTMVAVVGFVGSGKSTLLSAILGDLHHVDGTLRIGGSLAYVPQVASVFKMSLRDNVLFGKPYDPVLYRRVLDACDLVKDIASFPAGDLTEIGDKV
;
A
#
# COMPACT_ATOMS: atom_id res chain seq x y z
N MET A 1 -10.50 10.64 -4.77
CA MET A 1 -9.05 10.69 -5.02
C MET A 1 -8.68 10.19 -6.42
N ASP A 2 -9.37 9.18 -6.97
CA ASP A 2 -9.13 8.65 -8.35
C ASP A 2 -9.37 9.64 -9.51
N VAL A 3 -10.04 10.77 -9.24
CA VAL A 3 -10.41 11.77 -10.25
C VAL A 3 -9.19 12.58 -10.70
N LEU A 4 -8.28 12.92 -9.78
CA LEU A 4 -7.09 13.70 -10.11
C LEU A 4 -6.05 12.86 -10.85
N SER A 5 -5.88 11.59 -10.46
CA SER A 5 -4.95 10.66 -11.13
C SER A 5 -5.38 10.30 -12.56
N SER A 6 -6.67 10.41 -12.88
CA SER A 6 -7.23 10.03 -14.19
C SER A 6 -7.52 11.22 -15.12
N ILE A 7 -7.14 12.44 -14.74
CA ILE A 7 -7.55 13.66 -15.45
C ILE A 7 -7.06 13.70 -16.90
N ARG A 8 -5.88 13.12 -17.19
CA ARG A 8 -5.37 12.97 -18.55
C ARG A 8 -6.25 12.06 -19.40
N THR A 9 -6.70 10.94 -18.85
CA THR A 9 -7.56 9.96 -19.53
C THR A 9 -8.96 10.52 -19.77
N VAL A 10 -9.50 11.29 -18.81
CA VAL A 10 -10.80 11.96 -18.95
C VAL A 10 -10.76 13.03 -20.03
N LYS A 11 -9.68 13.84 -20.07
CA LYS A 11 -9.47 14.83 -21.14
C LYS A 11 -9.26 14.19 -22.50
N MET A 12 -8.47 13.12 -22.57
CA MET A 12 -8.20 12.38 -23.80
C MET A 12 -9.48 11.81 -24.43
N ASN A 13 -10.42 11.35 -23.61
CA ASN A 13 -11.68 10.76 -24.08
C ASN A 13 -12.89 11.71 -24.08
N ALA A 14 -12.67 13.02 -23.82
CA ALA A 14 -13.74 14.03 -23.72
C ALA A 14 -14.89 13.67 -22.76
N TRP A 15 -14.59 12.90 -21.70
CA TRP A 15 -15.58 12.42 -20.73
C TRP A 15 -15.92 13.45 -19.64
N GLU A 16 -15.56 14.71 -19.83
CA GLU A 16 -15.74 15.78 -18.83
C GLU A 16 -17.20 15.98 -18.47
N ARG A 17 -18.12 15.95 -19.46
CA ARG A 17 -19.55 16.17 -19.23
C ARG A 17 -20.19 15.04 -18.43
N THR A 18 -19.91 13.79 -18.78
CA THR A 18 -20.44 12.61 -18.07
C THR A 18 -19.88 12.51 -16.66
N HIS A 19 -18.61 12.87 -16.44
CA HIS A 19 -18.00 12.94 -15.10
C HIS A 19 -18.60 14.06 -14.25
N LEU A 20 -18.76 15.26 -14.81
CA LEU A 20 -19.36 16.40 -14.10
C LEU A 20 -20.81 16.11 -13.71
N GLU A 21 -21.58 15.43 -14.56
CA GLU A 21 -22.93 14.98 -14.23
C GLU A 21 -22.92 13.95 -13.10
N GLY A 22 -21.99 12.99 -13.11
CA GLY A 22 -21.82 12.02 -12.02
C GLY A 22 -21.52 12.70 -10.68
N ILE A 23 -20.56 13.64 -10.67
CA ILE A 23 -20.20 14.42 -9.48
C ILE A 23 -21.39 15.26 -9.01
N LYS A 24 -22.13 15.92 -9.92
CA LYS A 24 -23.32 16.69 -9.58
C LYS A 24 -24.40 15.81 -8.95
N ARG A 25 -24.67 14.62 -9.49
CA ARG A 25 -25.66 13.68 -8.92
C ARG A 25 -25.27 13.20 -7.53
N ILE A 26 -24.00 12.88 -7.30
CA ILE A 26 -23.49 12.49 -5.97
C ILE A 26 -23.65 13.66 -5.01
N ARG A 27 -23.18 14.85 -5.40
CA ARG A 27 -23.28 16.06 -4.58
C ARG A 27 -24.72 16.46 -4.29
N GLU A 28 -25.65 16.30 -5.21
CA GLU A 28 -27.09 16.55 -4.98
C GLU A 28 -27.71 15.54 -4.01
N ARG A 29 -27.25 14.28 -4.03
CA ARG A 29 -27.68 13.27 -3.05
C ARG A 29 -27.14 13.58 -1.66
N GLU A 30 -25.84 13.85 -1.56
CA GLU A 30 -25.20 14.27 -0.31
C GLU A 30 -25.79 15.57 0.23
N LEU A 31 -26.03 16.58 -0.62
CA LEU A 31 -26.67 17.83 -0.21
C LEU A 31 -28.11 17.61 0.24
N ARG A 32 -28.88 16.71 -0.38
CA ARG A 32 -30.23 16.38 0.12
C ARG A 32 -30.16 15.72 1.49
N ASP A 33 -29.24 14.79 1.69
CA ASP A 33 -29.08 14.08 2.97
C ASP A 33 -28.55 15.04 4.06
N VAL A 34 -27.56 15.87 3.74
CA VAL A 34 -27.01 16.92 4.62
C VAL A 34 -28.05 18.00 4.87
N PHE A 35 -28.87 18.39 3.90
CA PHE A 35 -29.93 19.39 4.08
C PHE A 35 -31.07 18.84 4.92
N ALA A 36 -31.49 17.60 4.72
CA ALA A 36 -32.47 16.93 5.57
C ALA A 36 -31.96 16.79 7.00
N MET A 37 -30.70 16.36 7.18
CA MET A 37 -30.04 16.27 8.48
C MET A 37 -29.85 17.64 9.12
N ASN A 38 -29.47 18.68 8.37
CA ASN A 38 -29.33 20.03 8.89
C ASN A 38 -30.68 20.65 9.23
N MET A 39 -31.75 20.34 8.49
CA MET A 39 -33.10 20.78 8.81
C MET A 39 -33.60 20.10 10.10
N LEU A 40 -33.33 18.80 10.27
CA LEU A 40 -33.59 18.08 11.52
C LEU A 40 -32.75 18.61 12.68
N ASN A 41 -31.46 18.87 12.46
CA ASN A 41 -30.54 19.41 13.46
C ASN A 41 -30.94 20.83 13.85
N SER A 42 -31.35 21.70 12.93
CA SER A 42 -31.91 23.03 13.26
C SER A 42 -33.20 22.91 14.09
N PHE A 43 -34.02 21.88 13.83
CA PHE A 43 -35.18 21.55 14.66
C PHE A 43 -34.77 21.03 16.05
N GLN A 44 -33.68 20.27 16.14
CA GLN A 44 -33.17 19.69 17.38
C GLN A 44 -32.37 20.68 18.23
N ASP A 45 -31.59 21.57 17.62
CA ASP A 45 -30.88 22.69 18.24
C ASP A 45 -31.87 23.75 18.76
N ALA A 46 -33.04 23.88 18.11
CA ALA A 46 -34.15 24.68 18.65
C ALA A 46 -34.80 24.06 19.90
N PHE A 47 -34.61 22.75 20.15
CA PHE A 47 -35.20 22.02 21.28
C PHE A 47 -34.22 21.71 22.42
N SER A 48 -32.92 21.57 22.15
CA SER A 48 -31.91 21.29 23.17
C SER A 48 -30.52 21.64 22.64
N GLY A 49 -29.84 22.60 23.28
CA GLY A 49 -28.47 22.99 22.92
C GLY A 49 -27.45 21.88 23.19
N ALA A 50 -27.27 20.96 22.25
CA ALA A 50 -26.35 19.84 22.38
C ALA A 50 -25.61 19.55 21.07
N SER A 51 -24.47 20.24 20.90
CA SER A 51 -23.46 20.02 19.86
C SER A 51 -22.67 18.70 20.06
N GLY A 52 -23.36 17.57 20.19
CA GLY A 52 -22.75 16.26 20.54
C GLY A 52 -22.59 15.28 19.39
N ALA A 53 -23.41 15.37 18.35
CA ALA A 53 -23.54 14.31 17.33
C ALA A 53 -22.34 14.18 16.37
N MET A 54 -21.64 15.28 16.06
CA MET A 54 -20.42 15.22 15.23
C MET A 54 -19.21 14.67 16.01
N MET A 55 -19.16 14.94 17.32
CA MET A 55 -18.09 14.43 18.18
C MET A 55 -18.20 12.91 18.35
N THR A 56 -19.41 12.38 18.55
CA THR A 56 -19.61 10.93 18.70
C THR A 56 -19.30 10.15 17.44
N THR A 57 -19.65 10.65 16.25
CA THR A 57 -19.32 9.99 14.97
C THR A 57 -17.83 9.97 14.68
N THR A 58 -17.12 11.05 15.01
CA THR A 58 -15.65 11.14 14.87
C THR A 58 -14.95 10.20 15.84
N ILE A 59 -15.36 10.20 17.12
CA ILE A 59 -14.82 9.29 18.14
C ILE A 59 -15.13 7.84 17.77
N ARG A 60 -16.32 7.53 17.25
CA ARG A 60 -16.69 6.18 16.82
C ARG A 60 -15.78 5.68 15.70
N ARG A 61 -15.50 6.49 14.69
CA ARG A 61 -14.59 6.11 13.59
C ARG A 61 -13.15 5.91 14.04
N ILE A 62 -12.66 6.79 14.92
CA ILE A 62 -11.32 6.64 15.50
C ILE A 62 -11.28 5.39 16.37
N SER A 63 -12.30 5.16 17.21
CA SER A 63 -12.42 3.96 18.01
C SER A 63 -12.44 2.71 17.12
N GLU A 64 -13.22 2.70 16.04
CA GLU A 64 -13.27 1.59 15.08
C GLU A 64 -11.91 1.34 14.42
N LEU A 65 -11.14 2.39 14.09
CA LEU A 65 -9.78 2.24 13.56
C LEU A 65 -8.80 1.70 14.61
N CYS A 66 -8.92 2.17 15.85
CA CYS A 66 -8.08 1.70 16.96
C CYS A 66 -8.43 0.29 17.43
N THR A 67 -9.66 -0.17 17.17
CA THR A 67 -10.11 -1.54 17.46
C THR A 67 -10.10 -2.44 16.22
N ALA A 68 -9.62 -1.94 15.07
CA ALA A 68 -9.44 -2.79 13.92
C ALA A 68 -8.40 -3.86 14.26
N ASP A 69 -8.72 -5.12 13.98
CA ASP A 69 -7.80 -6.22 14.24
C ASP A 69 -6.49 -5.95 13.49
N GLU A 70 -5.40 -5.83 14.24
CA GLU A 70 -4.08 -5.85 13.64
C GLU A 70 -3.85 -7.29 13.19
N ASP A 71 -3.84 -7.50 11.87
CA ASP A 71 -3.49 -8.78 11.24
C ASP A 71 -2.01 -9.09 11.51
N CYS A 72 -1.70 -9.40 12.77
CA CYS A 72 -0.43 -9.88 13.22
C CYS A 72 -0.41 -11.37 12.90
N ASP A 73 -0.06 -11.73 11.66
CA ASP A 73 0.29 -13.11 11.36
C ASP A 73 1.64 -13.42 12.02
N ASN A 74 1.55 -13.63 13.34
CA ASN A 74 2.58 -14.15 14.19
C ASN A 74 2.73 -15.61 13.77
N SER A 75 3.41 -15.83 12.65
CA SER A 75 3.90 -17.14 12.23
C SER A 75 4.87 -17.60 13.30
N GLY A 76 4.28 -18.21 14.33
CA GLY A 76 4.93 -18.64 15.53
C GLY A 76 6.03 -19.64 15.20
N GLY A 77 7.24 -19.31 15.62
CA GLY A 77 8.14 -20.28 16.22
C GLY A 77 8.62 -21.44 15.35
N GLU A 78 8.60 -21.34 14.02
CA GLU A 78 9.30 -22.31 13.19
C GLU A 78 10.75 -21.87 12.96
N LYS A 79 11.69 -22.80 13.20
CA LYS A 79 13.15 -22.60 13.14
C LYS A 79 13.53 -21.63 12.01
N LEU A 80 14.04 -20.47 12.41
CA LEU A 80 14.53 -19.44 11.48
C LEU A 80 15.44 -20.10 10.45
N ALA A 81 15.04 -20.05 9.18
CA ALA A 81 15.85 -20.60 8.10
C ALA A 81 17.23 -19.90 8.08
N ARG A 82 18.23 -20.53 7.45
CA ARG A 82 19.55 -19.89 7.35
C ARG A 82 19.39 -18.52 6.67
N ARG A 83 20.21 -17.53 7.04
CA ARG A 83 20.12 -16.18 6.44
C ARG A 83 20.16 -16.27 4.91
N GLY A 84 19.11 -15.78 4.25
CA GLY A 84 18.93 -15.84 2.80
C GLY A 84 18.25 -17.09 2.25
N GLU A 85 17.73 -17.97 3.11
CA GLU A 85 16.95 -19.16 2.72
C GLU A 85 15.44 -18.88 2.77
N LEU A 86 14.71 -19.39 1.78
CA LEU A 86 13.24 -19.34 1.70
C LEU A 86 12.72 -20.76 1.47
N ILE A 87 11.82 -21.21 2.32
CA ILE A 87 11.15 -22.51 2.21
C ILE A 87 9.63 -22.27 2.27
N LEU A 88 8.92 -22.72 1.25
CA LEU A 88 7.48 -22.86 1.18
C LEU A 88 7.19 -24.34 0.91
N GLU A 89 6.46 -25.00 1.80
CA GLU A 89 6.01 -26.38 1.62
C GLU A 89 4.48 -26.42 1.71
N LYS A 90 3.84 -26.74 0.58
CA LYS A 90 2.38 -26.83 0.40
C LYS A 90 1.61 -25.61 0.91
N CYS A 91 2.16 -24.41 0.74
CA CYS A 91 1.57 -23.21 1.31
C CYS A 91 0.31 -22.75 0.57
N THR A 92 -0.72 -22.37 1.34
CA THR A 92 -1.98 -21.81 0.84
C THR A 92 -2.21 -20.43 1.42
N PHE A 93 -2.49 -19.44 0.56
CA PHE A 93 -2.61 -18.03 0.93
C PHE A 93 -3.95 -17.42 0.54
N VAL A 94 -4.49 -16.58 1.43
CA VAL A 94 -5.76 -15.87 1.24
C VAL A 94 -5.56 -14.37 1.50
N ARG A 95 -6.27 -13.52 0.75
CA ARG A 95 -6.19 -12.05 0.90
C ARG A 95 -7.11 -11.48 1.98
N THR A 96 -8.24 -12.14 2.26
CA THR A 96 -9.23 -11.66 3.22
C THR A 96 -9.80 -12.84 3.97
N MET A 97 -9.76 -12.76 5.30
CA MET A 97 -10.38 -13.72 6.20
C MET A 97 -11.83 -13.31 6.50
N THR A 98 -12.72 -13.38 5.51
CA THR A 98 -14.16 -13.18 5.76
C THR A 98 -14.94 -14.46 5.47
N ASP A 99 -15.91 -14.75 6.34
CA ASP A 99 -16.65 -16.02 6.43
C ASP A 99 -17.38 -16.46 5.14
N GLU A 100 -17.64 -15.56 4.20
CA GLU A 100 -18.57 -15.86 3.10
C GLU A 100 -17.94 -16.34 1.78
N LEU A 101 -16.62 -16.30 1.56
CA LEU A 101 -15.96 -17.04 0.47
C LEU A 101 -14.43 -16.83 0.55
N CYS A 102 -13.75 -17.59 1.41
CA CYS A 102 -12.27 -17.63 1.43
C CYS A 102 -11.75 -18.35 0.18
N LYS A 103 -11.77 -17.67 -0.98
CA LYS A 103 -11.12 -18.16 -2.18
C LYS A 103 -9.60 -17.98 -2.03
N PRO A 104 -8.81 -19.05 -1.99
CA PRO A 104 -7.36 -18.93 -1.94
C PRO A 104 -6.84 -18.26 -3.21
N CYS A 105 -5.89 -17.36 -3.01
CA CYS A 105 -5.19 -16.66 -4.09
C CYS A 105 -4.06 -17.52 -4.66
N LEU A 106 -3.46 -18.35 -3.80
CA LEU A 106 -2.42 -19.32 -4.10
C LEU A 106 -2.70 -20.58 -3.29
N GLU A 107 -2.60 -21.75 -3.92
CA GLU A 107 -2.85 -23.06 -3.30
C GLU A 107 -1.66 -23.97 -3.55
N GLY A 108 -1.22 -24.69 -2.51
CA GLY A 108 -0.22 -25.75 -2.64
C GLY A 108 1.11 -25.30 -3.24
N VAL A 109 1.62 -24.13 -2.83
CA VAL A 109 2.89 -23.60 -3.34
C VAL A 109 4.07 -24.28 -2.65
N ASP A 110 4.89 -24.97 -3.43
CA ASP A 110 6.17 -25.54 -3.01
C ASP A 110 7.33 -24.78 -3.66
N LEU A 111 8.21 -24.19 -2.85
CA LEU A 111 9.38 -23.45 -3.31
C LEU A 111 10.51 -23.51 -2.27
N HIS A 112 11.69 -23.95 -2.70
CA HIS A 112 12.91 -23.88 -1.89
C HIS A 112 13.96 -23.03 -2.61
N VAL A 113 14.40 -21.96 -1.97
CA VAL A 113 15.47 -21.08 -2.46
C VAL A 113 16.64 -21.13 -1.49
N GLN A 114 17.80 -21.55 -2.01
CA GLN A 114 19.02 -21.63 -1.23
C GLN A 114 19.69 -20.24 -1.09
N PRO A 115 20.41 -19.98 0.02
CA PRO A 115 21.16 -18.75 0.19
C PRO A 115 22.15 -18.51 -0.94
N GLY A 116 22.21 -17.25 -1.44
CA GLY A 116 23.15 -16.85 -2.49
C GLY A 116 22.74 -17.25 -3.90
N THR A 117 21.52 -17.75 -4.10
CA THR A 117 20.98 -18.07 -5.43
C THR A 117 20.17 -16.91 -6.00
N MET A 118 20.17 -16.78 -7.33
CA MET A 118 19.31 -15.85 -8.05
C MET A 118 18.20 -16.65 -8.73
N VAL A 119 16.94 -16.34 -8.38
CA VAL A 119 15.75 -17.04 -8.88
C VAL A 119 14.87 -16.03 -9.62
N ALA A 120 14.33 -16.44 -10.76
CA ALA A 120 13.39 -15.65 -11.55
C ALA A 120 12.03 -16.36 -11.62
N VAL A 121 10.95 -15.62 -11.38
CA VAL A 121 9.56 -16.13 -11.50
C VAL A 121 8.94 -15.60 -12.79
N VAL A 122 8.54 -16.50 -13.67
CA VAL A 122 7.95 -16.17 -14.98
C VAL A 122 6.56 -16.79 -15.13
N GLY A 123 5.70 -16.15 -15.92
CA GLY A 123 4.34 -16.62 -16.17
C GLY A 123 3.42 -15.55 -16.76
N PHE A 124 2.27 -15.95 -17.28
CA PHE A 124 1.28 -15.07 -17.92
C PHE A 124 0.76 -13.97 -16.99
N VAL A 125 0.22 -12.87 -17.55
CA VAL A 125 -0.44 -11.83 -16.75
C VAL A 125 -1.62 -12.46 -15.98
N GLY A 126 -1.72 -12.15 -14.69
CA GLY A 126 -2.75 -12.74 -13.81
C GLY A 126 -2.38 -14.09 -13.19
N SER A 127 -1.20 -14.65 -13.48
CA SER A 127 -0.76 -15.95 -12.92
C SER A 127 -0.36 -15.92 -11.43
N GLY A 128 -0.62 -14.83 -10.71
CA GLY A 128 -0.30 -14.73 -9.27
C GLY A 128 1.17 -14.43 -8.92
N LYS A 129 2.01 -13.96 -9.85
CA LYS A 129 3.43 -13.61 -9.54
C LYS A 129 3.56 -12.54 -8.46
N SER A 130 2.85 -11.42 -8.62
CA SER A 130 2.84 -10.35 -7.63
C SER A 130 2.22 -10.81 -6.32
N THR A 131 1.21 -11.68 -6.40
CA THR A 131 0.59 -12.33 -5.24
C THR A 131 1.58 -13.21 -4.48
N LEU A 132 2.45 -13.95 -5.18
CA LEU A 132 3.51 -14.75 -4.56
C LEU A 132 4.52 -13.88 -3.81
N LEU A 133 4.89 -12.73 -4.39
CA LEU A 133 5.76 -11.77 -3.70
C LEU A 133 5.10 -11.18 -2.46
N SER A 134 3.82 -10.81 -2.55
CA SER A 134 3.02 -10.37 -1.39
C SER A 134 2.90 -11.46 -0.31
N ALA A 135 2.77 -12.73 -0.69
CA ALA A 135 2.77 -13.85 0.26
C ALA A 135 4.11 -13.95 1.02
N ILE A 136 5.23 -13.84 0.30
CA ILE A 136 6.58 -13.86 0.91
C ILE A 136 6.83 -12.64 1.80
N LEU A 137 6.21 -11.49 1.47
CA LEU A 137 6.28 -10.28 2.30
C LEU A 137 5.47 -10.38 3.60
N GLY A 138 4.52 -11.31 3.68
CA GLY A 138 3.55 -11.39 4.78
C GLY A 138 2.31 -10.51 4.59
N ASP A 139 2.08 -9.97 3.39
CA ASP A 139 0.88 -9.15 3.08
C ASP A 139 -0.39 -10.02 2.90
N LEU A 140 -0.24 -11.33 2.76
CA LEU A 140 -1.33 -12.29 2.61
C LEU A 140 -1.34 -13.23 3.80
N HIS A 141 -2.53 -13.62 4.24
CA HIS A 141 -2.68 -14.55 5.33
C HIS A 141 -2.27 -15.95 4.91
N HIS A 142 -1.45 -16.59 5.74
CA HIS A 142 -1.03 -17.96 5.56
C HIS A 142 -2.03 -18.90 6.25
N VAL A 143 -2.73 -19.73 5.46
CA VAL A 143 -3.80 -20.61 5.98
C VAL A 143 -3.28 -22.02 6.29
N ASP A 144 -2.45 -22.57 5.41
CA ASP A 144 -1.95 -23.94 5.49
C ASP A 144 -0.56 -24.05 4.88
N GLY A 145 0.19 -25.08 5.28
CA GLY A 145 1.56 -25.35 4.84
C GLY A 145 2.64 -24.85 5.81
N THR A 146 3.87 -24.78 5.33
CA THR A 146 5.04 -24.34 6.10
C THR A 146 5.81 -23.26 5.35
N LEU A 147 5.82 -22.04 5.91
CA LEU A 147 6.57 -20.90 5.41
C LEU A 147 7.75 -20.58 6.36
N ARG A 148 8.97 -20.58 5.84
CA ARG A 148 10.18 -20.17 6.57
C ARG A 148 11.01 -19.19 5.76
N ILE A 149 11.32 -18.04 6.38
CA ILE A 149 12.12 -16.98 5.78
C ILE A 149 13.30 -16.68 6.70
N GLY A 150 14.52 -16.75 6.17
CA GLY A 150 15.74 -16.50 6.92
C GLY A 150 16.30 -15.09 6.71
N GLY A 151 16.25 -14.24 7.74
CA GLY A 151 16.90 -12.92 7.74
C GLY A 151 15.98 -11.77 7.32
N SER A 152 16.56 -10.71 6.76
CA SER A 152 15.86 -9.48 6.37
C SER A 152 15.41 -9.53 4.91
N LEU A 153 14.19 -9.07 4.63
CA LEU A 153 13.64 -8.95 3.28
C LEU A 153 13.76 -7.51 2.76
N ALA A 154 13.98 -7.35 1.45
CA ALA A 154 13.91 -6.07 0.75
C ALA A 154 12.96 -6.20 -0.43
N TYR A 155 12.07 -5.22 -0.59
CA TYR A 155 11.03 -5.23 -1.61
C TYR A 155 11.09 -3.97 -2.48
N VAL A 156 10.90 -4.16 -3.78
CA VAL A 156 10.77 -3.07 -4.75
C VAL A 156 9.43 -3.24 -5.45
N PRO A 157 8.47 -2.32 -5.26
CA PRO A 157 7.17 -2.40 -5.90
C PRO A 157 7.28 -2.14 -7.41
N GLN A 158 6.32 -2.65 -8.17
CA GLN A 158 6.22 -2.40 -9.62
C GLN A 158 6.13 -0.91 -9.97
N VAL A 159 5.45 -0.13 -9.12
CA VAL A 159 5.38 1.33 -9.23
C VAL A 159 6.19 1.90 -8.08
N ALA A 160 7.29 2.59 -8.41
CA ALA A 160 8.15 3.20 -7.40
C ALA A 160 7.37 4.18 -6.51
N SER A 161 7.55 4.03 -5.21
CA SER A 161 7.08 4.95 -4.18
C SER A 161 8.21 5.92 -3.85
N VAL A 162 8.05 7.17 -4.26
CA VAL A 162 8.97 8.26 -3.96
C VAL A 162 8.24 9.20 -3.01
N PHE A 163 8.87 9.50 -1.89
CA PHE A 163 8.29 10.34 -0.85
C PHE A 163 8.74 11.79 -1.03
N LYS A 164 7.93 12.71 -0.49
CA LYS A 164 8.22 14.14 -0.49
C LYS A 164 9.37 14.45 0.48
N MET A 165 10.59 14.32 0.00
CA MET A 165 11.85 14.58 0.71
C MET A 165 12.99 14.72 -0.31
N SER A 166 14.21 15.01 0.15
CA SER A 166 15.36 15.05 -0.75
C SER A 166 15.59 13.69 -1.43
N LEU A 167 16.22 13.67 -2.60
CA LEU A 167 16.62 12.42 -3.24
C LEU A 167 17.51 11.58 -2.31
N ARG A 168 18.46 12.22 -1.62
CA ARG A 168 19.33 11.56 -0.65
C ARG A 168 18.53 10.88 0.45
N ASP A 169 17.52 11.55 1.02
CA ASP A 169 16.71 10.99 2.10
C ASP A 169 15.82 9.84 1.60
N ASN A 170 15.32 9.93 0.37
CA ASN A 170 14.60 8.82 -0.27
C ASN A 170 15.51 7.57 -0.43
N VAL A 171 16.79 7.76 -0.78
CA VAL A 171 17.75 6.66 -0.93
C VAL A 171 18.19 6.09 0.42
N LEU A 172 18.44 6.94 1.42
CA LEU A 172 18.86 6.51 2.76
C LEU A 172 17.72 5.83 3.53
N PHE A 173 16.48 6.30 3.33
CA PHE A 173 15.27 5.76 3.94
C PHE A 173 15.39 5.54 5.46
N GLY A 174 15.89 6.57 6.16
CA GLY A 174 16.07 6.56 7.62
C GLY A 174 17.39 5.96 8.13
N LYS A 175 18.29 5.49 7.25
CA LYS A 175 19.64 5.05 7.65
C LYS A 175 20.62 6.22 7.76
N PRO A 176 21.66 6.10 8.60
CA PRO A 176 22.71 7.12 8.69
C PRO A 176 23.45 7.27 7.36
N TYR A 177 23.84 8.50 7.04
CA TYR A 177 24.59 8.81 5.82
C TYR A 177 26.04 8.30 5.92
N ASP A 178 26.37 7.30 5.10
CA ASP A 178 27.73 6.83 4.87
C ASP A 178 28.17 7.24 3.45
N PRO A 179 29.12 8.18 3.29
CA PRO A 179 29.51 8.68 1.97
C PRO A 179 30.14 7.59 1.09
N VAL A 180 30.85 6.61 1.67
CA VAL A 180 31.51 5.56 0.91
C VAL A 180 30.49 4.58 0.36
N LEU A 181 29.57 4.11 1.19
CA LEU A 181 28.50 3.21 0.77
C LEU A 181 27.53 3.92 -0.19
N TYR A 182 27.14 5.15 0.12
CA TYR A 182 26.23 5.94 -0.70
C TYR A 182 26.78 6.12 -2.11
N ARG A 183 28.05 6.51 -2.24
CA ARG A 183 28.69 6.68 -3.55
C ARG A 183 28.75 5.38 -4.33
N ARG A 184 29.11 4.26 -3.68
CA ARG A 184 29.15 2.93 -4.31
C ARG A 184 27.80 2.49 -4.84
N VAL A 185 26.72 2.75 -4.10
CA VAL A 185 25.34 2.44 -4.53
C VAL A 185 24.95 3.30 -5.73
N LEU A 186 25.23 4.60 -5.70
CA LEU A 186 24.94 5.49 -6.83
C LEU A 186 25.71 5.11 -8.10
N ASP A 187 26.99 4.74 -7.96
CA ASP A 187 27.80 4.27 -9.09
C ASP A 187 27.27 2.92 -9.63
N ALA A 188 26.85 1.99 -8.75
CA ALA A 188 26.29 0.70 -9.16
C ALA A 188 24.93 0.81 -9.87
N CYS A 189 24.14 1.82 -9.51
CA CYS A 189 22.85 2.12 -10.15
C CYS A 189 22.97 3.07 -11.36
N ASP A 190 24.18 3.51 -11.73
CA ASP A 190 24.47 4.53 -12.76
C ASP A 190 23.68 5.85 -12.60
N LEU A 191 23.28 6.20 -11.37
CA LEU A 191 22.46 7.38 -11.08
C LEU A 191 23.26 8.69 -11.05
N VAL A 192 24.59 8.62 -11.10
CA VAL A 192 25.47 9.78 -10.93
C VAL A 192 25.21 10.87 -11.97
N LYS A 193 24.99 10.48 -13.23
CA LYS A 193 24.76 11.42 -14.33
C LYS A 193 23.38 12.06 -14.22
N ASP A 194 22.37 11.29 -13.85
CA ASP A 194 21.00 11.78 -13.66
C ASP A 194 20.94 12.78 -12.51
N ILE A 195 21.60 12.47 -11.39
CA ILE A 195 21.68 13.37 -10.24
C ILE A 195 22.38 14.67 -10.59
N ALA A 196 23.42 14.64 -11.42
CA ALA A 196 24.13 15.84 -11.86
C ALA A 196 23.26 16.78 -12.72
N SER A 197 22.18 16.26 -13.32
CA SER A 197 21.21 17.06 -14.07
C SER A 197 20.22 17.82 -13.17
N PHE A 198 20.10 17.43 -11.90
CA PHE A 198 19.14 18.05 -11.00
C PHE A 198 19.63 19.41 -10.45
N PRO A 199 18.73 20.40 -10.23
CA PRO A 199 19.11 21.76 -9.83
C PRO A 199 19.95 21.84 -8.55
N ALA A 200 19.69 20.97 -7.57
CA ALA A 200 20.40 20.90 -6.30
C ALA A 200 21.11 19.54 -6.11
N GLY A 201 21.39 18.83 -7.21
CA GLY A 201 21.97 17.49 -7.16
C GLY A 201 21.12 16.51 -6.36
N ASP A 202 21.75 15.82 -5.41
CA ASP A 202 21.09 14.83 -4.54
C ASP A 202 20.28 15.44 -3.39
N LEU A 203 20.40 16.75 -3.17
CA LEU A 203 19.56 17.51 -2.23
C LEU A 203 18.27 18.02 -2.87
N THR A 204 18.05 17.75 -4.16
CA THR A 204 16.82 18.13 -4.85
C THR A 204 15.63 17.43 -4.22
N GLU A 205 14.60 18.21 -3.86
CA GLU A 205 13.33 17.67 -3.38
C GLU A 205 12.58 16.96 -4.50
N ILE A 206 12.15 15.74 -4.23
CA ILE A 206 11.36 14.91 -5.14
C ILE A 206 10.09 14.44 -4.40
N GLY A 207 9.08 13.96 -5.12
CA GLY A 207 7.90 13.33 -4.52
C GLY A 207 6.55 13.98 -4.82
N ASP A 208 6.50 15.00 -5.67
CA ASP A 208 5.21 15.49 -6.20
C ASP A 208 4.78 14.59 -7.38
N LYS A 209 4.10 13.47 -7.07
CA LYS A 209 3.25 12.80 -8.07
C LYS A 209 2.04 13.70 -8.32
N VAL A 210 2.09 14.46 -9.41
CA VAL A 210 0.90 15.06 -10.06
C VAL A 210 0.24 14.02 -10.95
#